data_AF-A0A0N4WEI0-F1
#
_entry.id   AF-A0A0N4WEI0-F1
#
_cell.length_a   1.000
_cell.length_b   1.000
_cell.length_c   1.000
_cell.angle_alpha   90.00
_cell.angle_beta   90.00
_cell.angle_gamma   90.00
#
_symmetry.space_group_name_H-M   'P 1'
#
loop_
_entity.id
_entity.type
_entity.pdbx_description
1 polymer ?
#
loop_
_entity_poly.entity_id
_entity_poly.type
_entity_poly.pdbx_seq_one_letter_code
_entity_poly.pdbx_strand_id
1 'polypeptide(L)'
;MLISLTSYGMYNIDLRDSIREGYTALDAPSRYETQARREFLDTPVDPMEMILLLLSKDRGSMHRKALLDEAATIVDLVYNMTFIYESRSLTYEKMCSPYCFSRNLFNGFKHYYDVNHRSATKYGTWSDLYNLSYPFASIWGVRLPLEQLMFGVVLKRPNISDVPVEPKKVKRFFDFGNDIPVDRTKPLESQITNMEHVELLVLYLYGFKNTTEIERGFTIWELGIHDWTKRGEFYFKEVSGVDALFLMMFSWQKMIEFDYTPSGRLGMVFEECGPSITITSVTNMLAFSIGAITPTPEVRIFCMGSGIAMLMTYVYQLILFGPVLAIATSYESKLEDEEQATSGFRALINLTFMTLLRAHCAFIGRTEVAAIVFVLTIIYLGFSIQGVVTMKTRLDSAKILPLESELRRPNSLLMDYVWKEHLSPTFLVNNRFNLTDTNLTRQFWDVLRELESLSLCKGTTMKVTPGRKLSGSTPLEC
;
A
#
# COMPACT_ATOMS: atom_id res chain seq x y z
N MET A 1 17.18 -26.44 -27.61
CA MET A 1 18.27 -25.46 -27.83
C MET A 1 17.75 -24.01 -27.90
N LEU A 2 16.79 -23.68 -28.77
CA LEU A 2 16.22 -22.32 -28.87
C LEU A 2 15.70 -21.77 -27.53
N ILE A 3 14.90 -22.55 -26.79
CA ILE A 3 14.40 -22.17 -25.45
C ILE A 3 15.56 -21.82 -24.51
N SER A 4 16.60 -22.66 -24.47
CA SER A 4 17.77 -22.46 -23.60
C SER A 4 18.56 -21.20 -23.95
N LEU A 5 18.68 -20.86 -25.24
CA LEU A 5 19.30 -19.60 -25.69
C LEU A 5 18.48 -18.39 -25.25
N THR A 6 17.15 -18.43 -25.40
CA THR A 6 16.27 -17.34 -24.97
C THR A 6 16.22 -17.18 -23.45
N SER A 7 16.40 -18.26 -22.69
CA SER A 7 16.42 -18.23 -21.22
C SER A 7 17.76 -17.75 -20.64
N TYR A 8 18.85 -17.77 -21.40
CA TYR A 8 20.16 -17.31 -20.91
C TYR A 8 20.15 -15.83 -20.46
N GLY A 9 19.32 -15.01 -21.10
CA GLY A 9 19.13 -13.61 -20.72
C GLY A 9 18.61 -13.38 -19.30
N MET A 10 18.07 -14.42 -18.64
CA MET A 10 17.61 -14.34 -17.25
C MET A 10 18.76 -14.25 -16.23
N TYR A 11 20.01 -14.50 -16.63
CA TYR A 11 21.18 -14.43 -15.73
C TYR A 11 21.42 -13.01 -15.16
N ASN A 12 21.04 -11.97 -15.89
CA ASN A 12 21.25 -10.58 -15.50
C ASN A 12 19.91 -9.83 -15.34
N ILE A 13 18.99 -10.43 -14.57
CA ILE A 13 17.70 -9.80 -14.26
C ILE A 13 17.88 -8.77 -13.14
N ASP A 14 17.46 -7.53 -13.38
CA ASP A 14 17.43 -6.44 -12.40
C ASP A 14 15.99 -6.29 -11.89
N LEU A 15 15.75 -6.61 -10.63
CA LEU A 15 14.43 -6.48 -9.99
C LEU A 15 14.31 -5.09 -9.38
N ARG A 16 13.36 -4.30 -9.88
CA ARG A 16 13.09 -2.94 -9.38
C ARG A 16 11.76 -2.92 -8.64
N ASP A 17 11.82 -2.86 -7.32
CA ASP A 17 10.63 -2.97 -6.44
C ASP A 17 10.14 -1.61 -5.89
N SER A 18 10.36 -0.52 -6.63
CA SER A 18 9.94 0.83 -6.19
C SER A 18 8.48 1.09 -6.55
N ILE A 19 7.57 1.05 -5.57
CA ILE A 19 6.15 1.37 -5.77
C ILE A 19 5.99 2.79 -6.37
N ARG A 20 6.80 3.76 -5.91
CA ARG A 20 6.72 5.15 -6.38
C ARG A 20 7.14 5.27 -7.85
N GLU A 21 8.24 4.65 -8.25
CA GLU A 21 8.72 4.74 -9.62
C GLU A 21 7.95 3.82 -10.58
N GLY A 22 7.44 2.70 -10.09
CA GLY A 22 6.68 1.74 -10.88
C GLY A 22 5.28 2.22 -11.27
N TYR A 23 4.61 2.95 -10.37
CA TYR A 23 3.22 3.39 -10.57
C TYR A 23 3.09 4.88 -10.96
N THR A 24 4.19 5.64 -10.98
CA THR A 24 4.17 7.03 -11.48
C THR A 24 4.52 7.06 -12.96
N ALA A 25 3.63 7.67 -13.75
CA ALA A 25 3.86 7.88 -15.18
C ALA A 25 5.22 8.53 -15.48
N LEU A 26 5.88 8.12 -16.57
CA LEU A 26 7.23 8.58 -16.90
C LEU A 26 7.31 10.09 -17.20
N ASP A 27 6.20 10.67 -17.67
CA ASP A 27 6.02 12.07 -18.02
C ASP A 27 5.27 12.87 -16.93
N ALA A 28 5.03 12.29 -15.76
CA ALA A 28 4.29 12.95 -14.70
C ALA A 28 5.05 14.16 -14.12
N PRO A 29 4.37 15.30 -13.88
CA PRO A 29 4.96 16.45 -13.18
C PRO A 29 5.55 16.11 -11.81
N SER A 30 4.95 15.15 -11.10
CA SER A 30 5.42 14.68 -9.78
C SER A 30 6.82 14.05 -9.82
N ARG A 31 7.27 13.53 -10.98
CA ARG A 31 8.66 13.08 -11.16
C ARG A 31 9.63 14.24 -11.17
N TYR A 32 9.29 15.31 -11.88
CA TYR A 32 10.08 16.55 -11.88
C TYR A 32 10.13 17.16 -10.48
N GLU A 33 8.99 17.25 -9.79
CA GLU A 33 8.93 17.76 -8.41
C GLU A 33 9.79 16.92 -7.45
N THR A 34 9.75 15.59 -7.60
CA THR A 34 10.58 14.66 -6.81
C THR A 34 12.06 14.85 -7.11
N GLN A 35 12.44 15.02 -8.38
CA GLN A 35 13.83 15.28 -8.78
C GLN A 35 14.32 16.63 -8.25
N ALA A 36 13.52 17.69 -8.37
CA ALA A 36 13.83 19.01 -7.85
C ALA A 36 14.00 18.98 -6.32
N ARG A 37 13.14 18.23 -5.60
CA ARG A 37 13.31 17.98 -4.17
C ARG A 37 14.63 17.28 -3.85
N ARG A 38 14.97 16.23 -4.60
CA ARG A 38 16.21 15.44 -4.41
C ARG A 38 17.46 16.31 -4.64
N GLU A 39 17.44 17.16 -5.67
CA GLU A 39 18.51 18.10 -5.97
C GLU A 39 18.63 19.19 -4.89
N PHE A 40 17.50 19.73 -4.41
CA PHE A 40 17.48 20.72 -3.32
C PHE A 40 18.01 20.15 -2.00
N LEU A 41 17.68 18.90 -1.68
CA LEU A 41 18.10 18.24 -0.43
C LEU A 41 19.48 17.55 -0.54
N ASP A 42 20.12 17.56 -1.72
CA ASP A 42 21.36 16.83 -2.02
C ASP A 42 21.26 15.32 -1.68
N THR A 43 20.12 14.72 -2.00
CA THR A 43 19.81 13.32 -1.66
C THR A 43 19.54 12.51 -2.92
N PRO A 44 20.40 11.55 -3.28
CA PRO A 44 20.22 10.77 -4.51
C PRO A 44 19.07 9.75 -4.43
N VAL A 45 18.71 9.33 -3.22
CA VAL A 45 17.71 8.29 -2.95
C VAL A 45 16.67 8.83 -1.98
N ASP A 46 15.42 8.40 -2.14
CA ASP A 46 14.39 8.71 -1.15
C ASP A 46 14.76 8.13 0.22
N PRO A 47 14.46 8.85 1.30
CA PRO A 47 14.74 8.39 2.65
C PRO A 47 13.93 7.13 2.97
N MET A 48 14.45 6.36 3.92
CA MET A 48 13.67 5.32 4.56
C MET A 48 12.75 5.93 5.61
N GLU A 49 11.49 5.50 5.62
CA GLU A 49 10.50 5.86 6.61
C GLU A 49 9.83 4.61 7.16
N MET A 50 9.98 4.38 8.47
CA MET A 50 9.29 3.32 9.20
C MET A 50 8.35 3.97 10.23
N ILE A 51 7.12 3.47 10.32
CA ILE A 51 6.14 3.98 11.28
C ILE A 51 5.94 2.96 12.39
N LEU A 52 6.26 3.35 13.63
CA LEU A 52 5.99 2.56 14.82
C LEU A 52 4.68 3.03 15.45
N LEU A 53 3.70 2.13 15.50
CA LEU A 53 2.38 2.36 16.12
C LEU A 53 2.32 1.69 17.49
N LEU A 54 2.10 2.46 18.54
CA LEU A 54 1.94 1.95 19.90
C LEU A 54 0.48 2.11 20.33
N LEU A 55 -0.12 0.99 20.75
CA LEU A 55 -1.52 0.90 21.14
C LEU A 55 -1.63 0.24 22.51
N SER A 56 -2.67 0.61 23.26
CA SER A 56 -2.93 0.02 24.56
C SER A 56 -3.55 -1.38 24.39
N LYS A 57 -3.10 -2.33 25.21
CA LYS A 57 -3.62 -3.70 25.18
C LYS A 57 -5.10 -3.78 25.61
N ASP A 58 -5.50 -2.90 26.52
CA ASP A 58 -6.84 -2.81 27.11
C ASP A 58 -7.78 -1.86 26.35
N ARG A 59 -7.34 -1.27 25.22
CA ARG A 59 -8.06 -0.20 24.48
C ARG A 59 -8.37 1.03 25.32
N GLY A 60 -7.71 1.20 26.47
CA GLY A 60 -7.75 2.42 27.26
C GLY A 60 -6.84 3.49 26.67
N SER A 61 -6.82 4.69 27.25
CA SER A 61 -6.00 5.75 26.69
C SER A 61 -4.49 5.52 26.83
N MET A 62 -3.73 5.85 25.79
CA MET A 62 -2.27 5.76 25.74
C MET A 62 -1.53 6.78 26.61
N HIS A 63 -2.13 7.94 26.93
CA HIS A 63 -1.47 8.98 27.72
C HIS A 63 -1.41 8.69 29.24
N ARG A 64 -1.82 7.50 29.66
CA ARG A 64 -1.68 7.02 31.05
C ARG A 64 -0.20 6.86 31.41
N LYS A 65 0.16 7.22 32.64
CA LYS A 65 1.55 7.20 33.12
C LYS A 65 2.27 5.86 32.88
N ALA A 66 1.63 4.74 33.24
CA ALA A 66 2.21 3.41 33.07
C ALA A 66 2.50 3.06 31.60
N LEU A 67 1.59 3.41 30.68
CA LEU A 67 1.76 3.15 29.26
C LEU A 67 2.80 4.08 28.62
N LEU A 68 2.92 5.33 29.08
CA LEU A 68 3.99 6.24 28.64
C LEU A 68 5.37 5.75 29.09
N ASP A 69 5.49 5.09 30.25
CA ASP A 69 6.73 4.48 30.72
C ASP A 69 7.11 3.23 29.92
N GLU A 70 6.13 2.38 29.60
CA GLU A 70 6.33 1.23 28.71
C GLU A 70 6.71 1.68 27.29
N ALA A 71 6.01 2.68 26.75
CA ALA A 71 6.32 3.28 25.46
C ALA A 71 7.77 3.80 25.43
N ALA A 72 8.23 4.52 26.46
CA ALA A 72 9.61 4.98 26.53
C ALA A 72 10.63 3.84 26.48
N THR A 73 10.34 2.73 27.16
CA THR A 73 11.20 1.54 27.13
C THR A 73 11.31 0.99 25.71
N ILE A 74 10.18 0.92 24.98
CA ILE A 74 10.15 0.47 23.58
C ILE A 74 10.91 1.46 22.68
N VAL A 75 10.70 2.77 22.83
CA VAL A 75 11.42 3.80 22.05
C VAL A 75 12.91 3.67 22.25
N ASP A 76 13.38 3.57 23.50
CA ASP A 76 14.81 3.44 23.78
C ASP A 76 15.37 2.12 23.24
N LEU A 77 14.63 1.01 23.30
CA LEU A 77 15.04 -0.26 22.70
C LEU A 77 15.23 -0.14 21.18
N VAL A 78 14.27 0.46 20.48
CA VAL A 78 14.30 0.61 19.02
C VAL A 78 15.48 1.49 18.58
N TYR A 79 15.73 2.59 19.29
CA TYR A 79 16.83 3.51 18.96
C TYR A 79 18.21 2.98 19.32
N ASN A 80 18.32 2.19 20.39
CA ASN A 80 19.57 1.57 20.84
C ASN A 80 19.81 0.18 20.23
N MET A 81 18.90 -0.31 19.39
CA MET A 81 19.06 -1.60 18.72
C MET A 81 20.35 -1.59 17.89
N THR A 82 21.24 -2.53 18.19
CA THR A 82 22.51 -2.73 17.49
C THR A 82 22.39 -3.85 16.48
N PHE A 83 22.98 -3.66 15.32
CA PHE A 83 23.18 -4.71 14.34
C PHE A 83 24.64 -4.73 13.88
N ILE A 84 25.13 -5.90 13.50
CA ILE A 84 26.51 -6.11 13.10
C ILE A 84 26.56 -6.21 11.57
N TYR A 85 27.25 -5.27 10.94
CA TYR A 85 27.53 -5.28 9.50
C TYR A 85 29.04 -5.37 9.29
N GLU A 86 29.53 -6.40 8.59
CA GLU A 86 30.96 -6.57 8.25
C GLU A 86 31.93 -6.30 9.43
N SER A 87 31.60 -6.76 10.64
CA SER A 87 32.38 -6.58 11.89
C SER A 87 32.32 -5.19 12.55
N ARG A 88 31.42 -4.30 12.11
CA ARG A 88 31.09 -3.03 12.78
C ARG A 88 29.69 -3.09 13.38
N SER A 89 29.53 -2.61 14.62
CA SER A 89 28.22 -2.42 15.23
C SER A 89 27.66 -1.05 14.88
N LEU A 90 26.50 -1.05 14.23
CA LEU A 90 25.74 0.15 13.90
C LEU A 90 24.47 0.18 14.75
N THR A 91 24.08 1.37 15.18
CA THR A 91 22.84 1.62 15.93
C THR A 91 21.92 2.47 15.08
N TYR A 92 20.61 2.32 15.27
CA TYR A 92 19.63 3.19 14.61
C TYR A 92 19.90 4.67 14.89
N GLU A 93 20.25 5.04 16.13
CA GLU A 93 20.60 6.42 16.48
C GLU A 93 21.71 7.03 15.60
N LYS A 94 22.71 6.24 15.21
CA LYS A 94 23.78 6.70 14.31
C LYS A 94 23.30 6.85 12.87
N MET A 95 22.34 6.02 12.45
CA MET A 95 21.81 6.04 11.09
C MET A 95 20.71 7.11 10.89
N CYS A 96 19.90 7.40 11.91
CA CYS A 96 18.86 8.43 11.81
C CYS A 96 19.41 9.85 11.89
N SER A 97 20.62 10.06 12.44
CA SER A 97 21.20 11.38 12.63
C SER A 97 21.35 12.14 11.31
N PRO A 98 20.97 13.43 11.23
CA PRO A 98 20.48 14.32 12.30
C PRO A 98 18.96 14.31 12.55
N TYR A 99 18.20 13.42 11.90
CA TYR A 99 16.72 13.44 11.81
C TYR A 99 16.00 12.58 12.86
N CYS A 100 16.65 12.26 13.98
CA CYS A 100 16.09 11.48 15.09
C CYS A 100 15.04 12.27 15.93
N PHE A 101 14.25 13.13 15.30
CA PHE A 101 13.36 14.10 15.96
C PHE A 101 12.23 13.45 16.75
N SER A 102 11.70 12.31 16.29
CA SER A 102 10.57 11.63 16.93
C SER A 102 10.87 11.20 18.37
N ARG A 103 12.09 10.70 18.65
CA ARG A 103 12.53 10.40 20.03
C ARG A 103 12.59 11.66 20.89
N ASN A 104 13.12 12.75 20.35
CA ASN A 104 13.23 14.01 21.08
C ASN A 104 11.85 14.61 21.38
N LEU A 105 10.91 14.53 20.44
CA LEU A 105 9.54 14.98 20.62
C LEU A 105 8.82 14.19 21.72
N PHE A 106 8.89 12.86 21.67
CA PHE A 106 8.30 11.99 22.68
C PHE A 106 8.93 12.19 24.06
N ASN A 107 10.27 12.20 24.15
CA ASN A 107 10.99 12.39 25.41
C ASN A 107 10.76 13.78 25.99
N GLY A 108 10.64 14.81 25.14
CA GLY A 108 10.28 16.17 25.55
C GLY A 108 8.91 16.18 26.24
N PHE A 109 7.87 15.67 25.58
CA PHE A 109 6.54 15.57 26.19
C PHE A 109 6.56 14.76 27.50
N LYS A 110 7.16 13.56 27.46
CA LYS A 110 7.20 12.65 28.60
C LYS A 110 7.91 13.25 29.81
N HIS A 111 9.04 13.93 29.60
CA HIS A 111 9.82 14.52 30.69
C HIS A 111 8.98 15.50 31.52
N TYR A 112 8.33 16.45 30.85
CA TYR A 112 7.52 17.46 31.53
C TYR A 112 6.19 16.90 32.03
N TYR A 113 5.65 15.88 31.36
CA TYR A 113 4.52 15.09 31.88
C TYR A 113 4.89 14.44 33.23
N ASP A 114 6.06 13.83 33.33
CA ASP A 114 6.54 13.19 34.56
C ASP A 114 6.80 14.19 35.68
N VAL A 115 7.29 15.40 35.35
CA VAL A 115 7.45 16.51 36.30
C VAL A 115 6.11 16.93 36.88
N ASN A 116 5.12 17.20 36.04
CA ASN A 116 3.78 17.60 36.48
C ASN A 116 3.07 16.46 37.23
N HIS A 117 3.19 15.22 36.76
CA HIS A 117 2.60 14.06 37.41
C HIS A 117 3.22 13.79 38.78
N ARG A 118 4.55 13.91 38.92
CA ARG A 118 5.24 13.80 40.21
C ARG A 118 4.83 14.92 41.16
N SER A 119 4.72 16.16 40.67
CA SER A 119 4.29 17.29 41.49
C SER A 119 2.87 17.09 41.99
N ALA A 120 1.96 16.72 41.09
CA ALA A 120 0.56 16.49 41.40
C ALA A 120 0.35 15.35 42.41
N THR A 121 1.10 14.25 42.28
CA THR A 121 1.00 13.11 43.21
C THR A 121 1.62 13.41 44.58
N LYS A 122 2.74 14.14 44.63
CA LYS A 122 3.47 14.40 45.87
C LYS A 122 2.97 15.62 46.65
N TYR A 123 2.69 16.71 45.94
CA TYR A 123 2.34 18.01 46.53
C TYR A 123 0.85 18.37 46.33
N GLY A 124 0.12 17.64 45.50
CA GLY A 124 -1.28 17.95 45.20
C GLY A 124 -1.47 19.16 44.28
N THR A 125 -0.38 19.65 43.67
CA THR A 125 -0.38 20.78 42.74
C THR A 125 0.51 20.50 41.53
N TRP A 126 0.22 21.12 40.38
CA TRP A 126 1.05 21.09 39.18
C TRP A 126 1.24 22.49 38.59
N SER A 127 2.31 22.71 37.85
CA SER A 127 2.67 24.04 37.36
C SER A 127 2.13 24.31 35.96
N ASP A 128 1.47 25.46 35.79
CA ASP A 128 1.00 25.95 34.48
C ASP A 128 2.12 26.40 33.53
N LEU A 129 3.36 26.47 34.04
CA LEU A 129 4.56 26.83 33.27
C LEU A 129 4.83 25.83 32.13
N TYR A 130 4.41 24.58 32.31
CA TYR A 130 4.50 23.51 31.33
C TYR A 130 3.10 23.21 30.81
N ASN A 131 2.69 23.95 29.78
CA ASN A 131 1.40 23.73 29.17
C ASN A 131 1.47 22.50 28.24
N LEU A 132 0.95 21.36 28.69
CA LEU A 132 0.93 20.10 27.94
C LEU A 132 -0.36 19.90 27.15
N SER A 133 -0.96 20.99 26.66
CA SER A 133 -2.19 20.94 25.86
C SER A 133 -1.93 20.42 24.44
N TYR A 134 -2.84 19.59 23.94
CA TYR A 134 -2.96 19.26 22.53
C TYR A 134 -3.65 20.40 21.77
N PRO A 135 -3.25 20.72 20.52
CA PRO A 135 -2.29 20.01 19.67
C PRO A 135 -0.82 20.43 19.82
N PHE A 136 -0.56 21.54 20.50
CA PHE A 136 0.79 22.06 20.72
C PHE A 136 1.04 22.26 22.21
N ALA A 137 1.98 21.50 22.77
CA ALA A 137 2.48 21.78 24.10
C ALA A 137 3.41 23.01 24.05
N SER A 138 3.36 23.87 25.07
CA SER A 138 4.21 25.04 25.20
C SER A 138 5.06 24.91 26.46
N ILE A 139 6.36 24.71 26.27
CA ILE A 139 7.33 24.48 27.33
C ILE A 139 8.38 25.59 27.24
N TRP A 140 8.39 26.49 28.22
CA TRP A 140 9.27 27.67 28.22
C TRP A 140 9.17 28.53 26.95
N GLY A 141 7.98 28.59 26.36
CA GLY A 141 7.71 29.30 25.11
C GLY A 141 8.07 28.53 23.83
N VAL A 142 8.70 27.36 23.93
CA VAL A 142 8.94 26.46 22.79
C VAL A 142 7.69 25.63 22.54
N ARG A 143 7.20 25.62 21.30
CA ARG A 143 6.05 24.83 20.87
C ARG A 143 6.50 23.42 20.46
N LEU A 144 5.89 22.41 21.07
CA LEU A 144 6.06 20.99 20.76
C LEU A 144 4.78 20.47 20.07
N PRO A 145 4.85 20.02 18.82
CA PRO A 145 3.68 19.55 18.07
C PRO A 145 3.27 18.15 18.50
N LEU A 146 2.37 18.04 19.48
CA LEU A 146 1.86 16.75 19.95
C LEU A 146 1.00 16.04 18.90
N GLU A 147 0.43 16.78 17.95
CA GLU A 147 -0.33 16.23 16.81
C GLU A 147 0.50 15.40 15.84
N GLN A 148 1.84 15.47 15.90
CA GLN A 148 2.73 14.58 15.12
C GLN A 148 3.03 13.26 15.86
N LEU A 149 2.64 13.16 17.14
CA LEU A 149 2.93 12.03 18.02
C LEU A 149 1.67 11.28 18.45
N MET A 150 0.55 11.99 18.68
CA MET A 150 -0.67 11.48 19.29
C MET A 150 -1.86 11.60 18.33
N PHE A 151 -2.57 10.49 18.13
CA PHE A 151 -3.67 10.38 17.19
C PHE A 151 -4.91 9.74 17.82
N GLY A 152 -6.08 10.04 17.27
CA GLY A 152 -7.37 9.66 17.87
C GLY A 152 -7.61 10.39 19.19
N VAL A 153 -7.19 11.67 19.26
CA VAL A 153 -7.25 12.46 20.49
C VAL A 153 -8.67 13.01 20.71
N VAL A 154 -9.26 12.67 21.85
CA VAL A 154 -10.53 13.24 22.30
C VAL A 154 -10.23 14.32 23.33
N LEU A 155 -10.63 15.55 23.05
CA LEU A 155 -10.45 16.70 23.94
C LEU A 155 -11.60 16.83 24.93
N LYS A 156 -11.28 17.30 26.13
CA LYS A 156 -12.29 17.64 27.13
C LYS A 156 -13.17 18.79 26.62
N ARG A 157 -14.49 18.67 26.77
CA ARG A 157 -15.39 19.79 26.44
C ARG A 157 -15.16 20.95 27.41
N PRO A 158 -14.98 22.18 26.92
CA PRO A 158 -14.94 23.34 27.81
C PRO A 158 -16.32 23.49 28.47
N ASN A 159 -16.39 23.40 29.79
CA ASN A 159 -17.60 23.82 30.51
C ASN A 159 -17.67 25.35 30.43
N ILE A 160 -18.88 25.90 30.27
CA ILE A 160 -19.13 27.35 30.16
C ILE A 160 -18.63 28.11 31.41
N SER A 161 -18.41 27.41 32.53
CA SER A 161 -17.81 27.92 33.78
C SER A 161 -16.27 28.01 33.77
N ASP A 162 -15.59 27.42 32.78
CA ASP A 162 -14.12 27.36 32.68
C ASP A 162 -13.56 28.48 31.79
N VAL A 163 -14.38 29.46 31.37
CA VAL A 163 -13.88 30.69 30.75
C VAL A 163 -13.00 31.39 31.79
N PRO A 164 -11.69 31.57 31.53
CA PRO A 164 -10.85 32.26 32.49
C PRO A 164 -11.36 33.70 32.59
N VAL A 165 -11.90 34.05 33.75
CA VAL A 165 -11.99 35.45 34.18
C VAL A 165 -10.57 36.00 34.08
N GLU A 166 -10.37 37.02 33.23
CA GLU A 166 -9.06 37.65 33.02
C GLU A 166 -8.29 37.77 34.34
N PRO A 167 -7.10 37.18 34.48
CA PRO A 167 -6.27 37.48 35.62
C PRO A 167 -5.77 38.92 35.47
N LYS A 168 -6.44 39.86 36.15
CA LYS A 168 -5.95 41.22 36.41
C LYS A 168 -4.71 41.17 37.30
N LYS A 169 -3.59 40.63 36.83
CA LYS A 169 -2.27 40.80 37.46
C LYS A 169 -1.18 40.90 36.40
N VAL A 170 -0.56 42.07 36.35
CA VAL A 170 0.67 42.34 35.59
C VAL A 170 1.76 41.38 36.11
N LYS A 171 2.16 40.39 35.30
CA LYS A 171 3.26 39.47 35.62
C LYS A 171 4.57 40.26 35.73
N ARG A 172 5.26 40.17 36.88
CA ARG A 172 6.62 40.73 37.04
C ARG A 172 7.65 39.77 36.43
N PHE A 173 8.84 40.28 36.11
CA PHE A 173 9.95 39.54 35.48
C PHE A 173 10.44 38.28 36.25
N PHE A 174 9.95 38.04 37.48
CA PHE A 174 10.29 36.90 38.35
C PHE A 174 9.08 36.01 38.73
N ASP A 175 7.91 36.13 38.08
CA ASP A 175 6.78 35.22 38.33
C ASP A 175 6.98 33.86 37.64
N PHE A 176 7.47 32.86 38.39
CA PHE A 176 7.66 31.48 37.94
C PHE A 176 6.36 30.66 38.01
N GLY A 177 5.40 30.94 37.12
CA GLY A 177 4.17 30.13 36.96
C GLY A 177 3.21 30.14 38.17
N ASN A 178 1.98 29.68 37.97
CA ASN A 178 1.02 29.41 39.04
C ASN A 178 0.92 27.90 39.27
N ASP A 179 0.89 27.51 40.54
CA ASP A 179 0.58 26.14 40.95
C ASP A 179 -0.94 25.93 40.98
N ILE A 180 -1.43 24.96 40.21
CA ILE A 180 -2.84 24.61 40.09
C ILE A 180 -3.13 23.41 41.00
N PRO A 181 -4.15 23.47 41.89
CA PRO A 181 -4.51 22.37 42.77
C PRO A 181 -5.15 21.20 42.01
N VAL A 182 -4.85 19.98 42.43
CA VAL A 182 -5.34 18.72 41.84
C VAL A 182 -6.65 18.29 42.49
N ASP A 183 -7.65 18.01 41.66
CA ASP A 183 -8.90 17.39 42.07
C ASP A 183 -8.74 15.86 42.10
N ARG A 184 -8.65 15.27 43.30
CA ARG A 184 -8.43 13.82 43.47
C ARG A 184 -9.61 12.96 43.00
N THR A 185 -10.76 13.55 42.68
CA THR A 185 -11.93 12.80 42.19
C THR A 185 -11.87 12.49 40.70
N LYS A 186 -10.96 13.12 39.96
CA LYS A 186 -10.80 12.97 38.51
C LYS A 186 -9.48 12.32 38.16
N PRO A 187 -9.38 11.63 37.00
CA PRO A 187 -8.11 11.10 36.53
C PRO A 187 -7.10 12.23 36.37
N LEU A 188 -5.88 12.00 36.85
CA LEU A 188 -4.85 13.02 36.95
C LEU A 188 -4.37 13.46 35.56
N GLU A 189 -4.35 12.51 34.63
CA GLU A 189 -3.89 12.68 33.25
C GLU A 189 -4.74 13.71 32.48
N SER A 190 -6.06 13.69 32.75
CA SER A 190 -7.04 14.64 32.20
C SER A 190 -7.02 16.04 32.85
N GLN A 191 -6.24 16.21 33.92
CA GLN A 191 -6.05 17.49 34.61
C GLN A 191 -4.73 18.15 34.22
N ILE A 192 -3.67 17.35 34.03
CA ILE A 192 -2.35 17.82 33.59
C ILE A 192 -2.36 18.17 32.08
N THR A 193 -3.24 17.53 31.32
CA THR A 193 -3.44 17.77 29.89
C THR A 193 -4.89 18.16 29.60
N ASN A 194 -5.17 18.70 28.41
CA ASN A 194 -6.54 18.95 27.94
C ASN A 194 -7.16 17.73 27.22
N MET A 195 -6.51 16.57 27.28
CA MET A 195 -6.89 15.35 26.60
C MET A 195 -7.68 14.43 27.54
N GLU A 196 -8.80 13.90 27.06
CA GLU A 196 -9.59 12.86 27.75
C GLU A 196 -9.16 11.47 27.30
N HIS A 197 -8.90 11.31 26.00
CA HIS A 197 -8.46 10.05 25.42
C HIS A 197 -7.46 10.29 24.28
N VAL A 198 -6.58 9.31 24.09
CA VAL A 198 -5.54 9.22 23.06
C VAL A 198 -5.52 7.74 22.67
N GLU A 199 -5.83 7.46 21.41
CA GLU A 199 -6.00 6.09 20.91
C GLU A 199 -4.65 5.43 20.62
N LEU A 200 -3.75 6.14 19.93
CA LEU A 200 -2.43 5.60 19.58
C LEU A 200 -1.33 6.66 19.66
N LEU A 201 -0.10 6.17 19.90
CA LEU A 201 1.12 6.95 19.72
C LEU A 201 1.82 6.49 18.43
N VAL A 202 2.28 7.45 17.65
CA VAL A 202 2.95 7.21 16.37
C VAL A 202 4.34 7.80 16.41
N LEU A 203 5.33 7.00 16.03
CA LEU A 203 6.71 7.46 15.89
C LEU A 203 7.18 7.21 14.47
N TYR A 204 7.57 8.29 13.80
CA TYR A 204 8.18 8.24 12.49
C TYR A 204 9.68 8.05 12.65
N LEU A 205 10.17 6.90 12.21
CA LEU A 205 11.58 6.52 12.22
C LEU A 205 12.13 6.82 10.83
N TYR A 206 12.92 7.88 10.74
CA TYR A 206 13.44 8.42 9.49
C TYR A 206 14.94 8.13 9.32
N GLY A 207 15.39 7.92 8.09
CA GLY A 207 16.78 7.61 7.80
C GLY A 207 17.22 7.92 6.36
N PHE A 208 18.38 8.56 6.19
CA PHE A 208 18.94 8.84 4.87
C PHE A 208 19.81 7.69 4.35
N LYS A 209 19.53 7.24 3.12
CA LYS A 209 20.31 6.20 2.42
C LYS A 209 21.46 6.82 1.62
N ASN A 210 22.34 7.57 2.29
CA ASN A 210 23.42 8.30 1.60
C ASN A 210 24.61 7.41 1.22
N THR A 211 24.82 6.30 1.94
CA THR A 211 25.88 5.32 1.65
C THR A 211 25.29 3.92 1.56
N THR A 212 25.95 3.06 0.78
CA THR A 212 25.55 1.64 0.65
C THR A 212 25.60 0.89 2.00
N GLU A 213 26.49 1.30 2.91
CA GLU A 213 26.58 0.77 4.28
C GLU A 213 25.32 1.10 5.09
N ILE A 214 24.88 2.36 5.08
CA ILE A 214 23.69 2.80 5.81
C ILE A 214 22.42 2.22 5.18
N GLU A 215 22.34 2.15 3.85
CA GLU A 215 21.22 1.53 3.15
C GLU A 215 21.04 0.05 3.54
N ARG A 216 22.11 -0.74 3.47
CA ARG A 216 22.06 -2.15 3.90
C ARG A 216 21.79 -2.28 5.39
N GLY A 217 22.38 -1.40 6.20
CA GLY A 217 22.15 -1.36 7.65
C GLY A 217 20.69 -1.10 8.00
N PHE A 218 20.03 -0.20 7.28
CA PHE A 218 18.60 0.06 7.40
C PHE A 218 17.75 -1.16 7.04
N THR A 219 18.05 -1.83 5.92
CA THR A 219 17.34 -3.06 5.54
C THR A 219 17.51 -4.15 6.60
N ILE A 220 18.72 -4.36 7.14
CA ILE A 220 18.97 -5.35 8.20
C ILE A 220 18.24 -4.97 9.49
N TRP A 221 18.24 -3.69 9.85
CA TRP A 221 17.54 -3.19 11.03
C TRP A 221 16.01 -3.34 10.91
N GLU A 222 15.44 -3.03 9.74
CA GLU A 222 14.01 -3.21 9.48
C GLU A 222 13.62 -4.69 9.48
N LEU A 223 14.41 -5.55 8.81
CA LEU A 223 14.22 -6.99 8.87
C LEU A 223 14.36 -7.51 10.29
N GLY A 224 15.30 -6.98 11.08
CA GLY A 224 15.48 -7.33 12.48
C GLY A 224 14.27 -6.94 13.34
N ILE A 225 13.69 -5.75 13.12
CA ILE A 225 12.45 -5.34 13.80
C ILE A 225 11.29 -6.19 13.32
N HIS A 226 11.17 -6.41 12.01
CA HIS A 226 10.12 -7.23 11.42
C HIS A 226 10.19 -8.66 11.96
N ASP A 227 11.33 -9.33 11.91
CA ASP A 227 11.54 -10.68 12.44
C ASP A 227 11.31 -10.75 13.94
N TRP A 228 11.77 -9.72 14.69
CA TRP A 228 11.44 -9.56 16.10
C TRP A 228 9.92 -9.50 16.32
N THR A 229 9.19 -8.87 15.39
CA THR A 229 7.72 -8.82 15.43
C THR A 229 7.02 -10.07 14.85
N LYS A 230 7.64 -10.86 13.97
CA LYS A 230 6.89 -11.66 12.99
C LYS A 230 7.00 -13.18 13.03
N ARG A 231 8.13 -13.81 13.34
CA ARG A 231 8.35 -15.28 13.20
C ARG A 231 7.26 -16.06 12.41
N GLY A 232 7.33 -16.07 11.07
CA GLY A 232 6.49 -16.94 10.22
C GLY A 232 6.40 -16.53 8.75
N GLU A 233 7.06 -17.31 7.87
CA GLU A 233 7.17 -17.16 6.40
C GLU A 233 5.88 -17.44 5.61
N PHE A 234 5.83 -17.04 4.32
CA PHE A 234 5.13 -17.80 3.27
C PHE A 234 5.60 -17.46 1.83
N TYR A 235 5.45 -18.43 0.90
CA TYR A 235 5.77 -18.37 -0.55
C TYR A 235 4.50 -18.43 -1.42
N PHE A 236 4.58 -17.98 -2.68
CA PHE A 236 3.49 -18.07 -3.67
C PHE A 236 3.98 -18.72 -4.99
N LYS A 237 3.08 -19.42 -5.70
CA LYS A 237 3.30 -20.00 -7.04
C LYS A 237 2.08 -19.74 -7.90
N GLU A 238 2.30 -19.38 -9.16
CA GLU A 238 1.25 -19.23 -10.17
C GLU A 238 1.48 -20.15 -11.37
N VAL A 239 0.40 -20.52 -12.06
CA VAL A 239 0.38 -21.30 -13.30
C VAL A 239 -0.66 -20.67 -14.24
N SER A 240 -0.27 -20.33 -15.47
CA SER A 240 -1.21 -20.06 -16.58
C SER A 240 -0.54 -20.39 -17.91
N GLY A 241 -1.24 -21.12 -18.79
CA GLY A 241 -0.75 -21.46 -20.14
C GLY A 241 -1.26 -22.77 -20.79
N VAL A 242 -2.36 -23.38 -20.32
CA VAL A 242 -2.71 -24.77 -20.71
C VAL A 242 -3.73 -24.85 -21.87
N ASP A 243 -4.51 -23.81 -22.15
CA ASP A 243 -5.69 -23.89 -23.04
C ASP A 243 -5.37 -24.19 -24.52
N ALA A 244 -4.29 -23.62 -25.07
CA ALA A 244 -3.90 -23.84 -26.47
C ALA A 244 -3.37 -25.26 -26.72
N LEU A 245 -2.72 -25.85 -25.71
CA LEU A 245 -2.24 -27.23 -25.75
C LEU A 245 -3.42 -28.21 -25.78
N PHE A 246 -4.46 -27.96 -24.99
CA PHE A 246 -5.66 -28.80 -24.95
C PHE A 246 -6.42 -28.82 -26.28
N LEU A 247 -6.59 -27.67 -26.95
CA LEU A 247 -7.28 -27.61 -28.25
C LEU A 247 -6.54 -28.42 -29.33
N MET A 248 -5.21 -28.32 -29.35
CA MET A 248 -4.38 -29.05 -30.30
C MET A 248 -4.35 -30.56 -30.01
N MET A 249 -4.31 -30.95 -28.73
CA MET A 249 -4.47 -32.35 -28.32
C MET A 249 -5.84 -32.92 -28.68
N PHE A 250 -6.92 -32.16 -28.44
CA PHE A 250 -8.27 -32.61 -28.77
C PHE A 250 -8.43 -32.84 -30.27
N SER A 251 -7.94 -31.90 -31.09
CA SER A 251 -7.95 -32.02 -32.55
C SER A 251 -7.07 -33.20 -33.01
N TRP A 252 -5.94 -33.42 -32.35
CA TRP A 252 -5.10 -34.61 -32.57
C TRP A 252 -5.85 -35.91 -32.30
N GLN A 253 -6.53 -36.01 -31.15
CA GLN A 253 -7.31 -37.19 -30.78
C GLN A 253 -8.46 -37.46 -31.75
N LYS A 254 -9.15 -36.41 -32.21
CA LYS A 254 -10.19 -36.52 -33.24
C LYS A 254 -9.65 -37.11 -34.55
N MET A 255 -8.41 -36.78 -34.91
CA MET A 255 -7.76 -37.24 -36.15
C MET A 255 -7.15 -38.64 -36.04
N ILE A 256 -7.19 -39.29 -34.86
CA ILE A 256 -6.76 -40.69 -34.67
C ILE A 256 -7.69 -41.65 -35.42
N GLU A 257 -8.98 -41.33 -35.54
CA GLU A 257 -9.98 -42.16 -36.21
C GLU A 257 -9.72 -42.33 -37.73
N PHE A 258 -8.80 -41.55 -38.29
CA PHE A 258 -8.42 -41.59 -39.69
C PHE A 258 -6.99 -42.13 -39.87
N ASP A 259 -6.81 -43.01 -40.86
CA ASP A 259 -5.55 -43.71 -41.16
C ASP A 259 -4.57 -42.81 -41.96
N TYR A 260 -4.21 -41.67 -41.37
CA TYR A 260 -3.22 -40.75 -41.92
C TYR A 260 -1.81 -41.11 -41.45
N THR A 261 -0.81 -40.88 -42.31
CA THR A 261 0.60 -40.87 -41.87
C THR A 261 0.80 -39.81 -40.78
N PRO A 262 1.78 -39.95 -39.85
CA PRO A 262 1.98 -38.98 -38.77
C PRO A 262 2.15 -37.53 -39.24
N SER A 263 2.80 -37.32 -40.39
CA SER A 263 2.93 -36.02 -41.04
C SER A 263 1.61 -35.52 -41.65
N GLY A 264 0.84 -36.40 -42.29
CA GLY A 264 -0.49 -36.09 -42.80
C GLY A 264 -1.47 -35.71 -41.68
N ARG A 265 -1.44 -36.45 -40.57
CA ARG A 265 -2.25 -36.19 -39.37
C ARG A 265 -1.93 -34.81 -38.78
N LEU A 266 -0.64 -34.48 -38.63
CA LEU A 266 -0.22 -33.16 -38.16
C LEU A 266 -0.68 -32.04 -39.10
N GLY A 267 -0.65 -32.26 -40.41
CA GLY A 267 -1.19 -31.33 -41.40
C GLY A 267 -2.68 -31.05 -41.20
N MET A 268 -3.48 -32.10 -41.05
CA MET A 268 -4.93 -31.98 -40.82
C MET A 268 -5.26 -31.27 -39.49
N VAL A 269 -4.51 -31.57 -38.43
CA VAL A 269 -4.67 -30.89 -37.13
C VAL A 269 -4.38 -29.40 -37.25
N PHE A 270 -3.31 -29.02 -37.95
CA PHE A 270 -3.01 -27.60 -38.17
C PHE A 270 -4.03 -26.91 -39.09
N GLU A 271 -4.60 -27.61 -40.06
CA GLU A 271 -5.68 -27.07 -40.90
C GLU A 271 -6.94 -26.81 -40.07
N GLU A 272 -7.30 -27.72 -39.16
CA GLU A 272 -8.51 -27.60 -38.34
C GLU A 272 -8.39 -26.57 -37.21
N CYS A 273 -7.35 -26.67 -36.36
CA CYS A 273 -7.24 -25.83 -35.16
C CYS A 273 -6.22 -24.68 -35.27
N GLY A 274 -5.31 -24.74 -36.25
CA GLY A 274 -4.25 -23.74 -36.43
C GLY A 274 -4.76 -22.32 -36.63
N PRO A 275 -5.77 -22.06 -37.49
CA PRO A 275 -6.34 -20.72 -37.65
C PRO A 275 -6.92 -20.16 -36.35
N SER A 276 -7.63 -20.99 -35.56
CA SER A 276 -8.20 -20.57 -34.28
C SER A 276 -7.13 -20.23 -33.25
N ILE A 277 -6.10 -21.08 -33.13
CA ILE A 277 -4.96 -20.83 -32.22
C ILE A 277 -4.24 -19.54 -32.63
N THR A 278 -4.01 -19.35 -33.93
CA THR A 278 -3.36 -18.15 -34.47
C THR A 278 -4.15 -16.88 -34.14
N ILE A 279 -5.46 -16.87 -34.38
CA ILE A 279 -6.31 -15.72 -34.10
C ILE A 279 -6.26 -15.37 -32.60
N THR A 280 -6.42 -16.35 -31.72
CA THR A 280 -6.38 -16.12 -30.27
C THR A 280 -5.02 -15.63 -29.79
N SER A 281 -3.92 -16.25 -30.23
CA SER A 281 -2.57 -15.83 -29.84
C SER A 281 -2.21 -14.43 -30.36
N VAL A 282 -2.54 -14.12 -31.61
CA VAL A 282 -2.26 -12.81 -32.22
C VAL A 282 -3.12 -11.72 -31.58
N THR A 283 -4.40 -11.97 -31.35
CA THR A 283 -5.29 -10.99 -30.70
C THR A 283 -4.87 -10.71 -29.26
N ASN A 284 -4.46 -11.74 -28.48
CA ASN A 284 -3.90 -11.56 -27.14
C ASN A 284 -2.59 -10.76 -27.18
N MET A 285 -1.69 -11.06 -28.11
CA MET A 285 -0.45 -10.30 -28.30
C MET A 285 -0.73 -8.82 -28.60
N LEU A 286 -1.69 -8.52 -29.50
CA LEU A 286 -2.09 -7.15 -29.83
C LEU A 286 -2.72 -6.43 -28.64
N ALA A 287 -3.58 -7.11 -27.86
CA ALA A 287 -4.19 -6.56 -26.66
C ALA A 287 -3.12 -6.16 -25.62
N PHE A 288 -2.14 -7.04 -25.36
CA PHE A 288 -1.00 -6.73 -24.50
C PHE A 288 -0.11 -5.63 -25.09
N SER A 289 0.08 -5.58 -26.41
CA SER A 289 0.85 -4.51 -27.06
C SER A 289 0.19 -3.14 -26.89
N ILE A 290 -1.15 -3.07 -26.95
CA ILE A 290 -1.90 -1.85 -26.61
C ILE A 290 -1.73 -1.50 -25.13
N GLY A 291 -1.77 -2.49 -24.24
CA GLY A 291 -1.49 -2.32 -22.82
C GLY A 291 -0.08 -1.76 -22.54
N ALA A 292 0.91 -2.09 -23.36
CA ALA A 292 2.28 -1.56 -23.24
C ALA A 292 2.39 -0.05 -23.56
N ILE A 293 1.39 0.56 -24.21
CA ILE A 293 1.39 2.01 -24.45
C ILE A 293 1.05 2.79 -23.17
N THR A 294 0.51 2.14 -22.14
CA THR A 294 0.18 2.79 -20.86
C THR A 294 1.39 3.56 -20.28
N PRO A 295 1.17 4.75 -19.70
CA PRO A 295 2.26 5.60 -19.21
C PRO A 295 2.89 5.08 -17.91
N THR A 296 2.20 4.19 -17.19
CA THR A 296 2.64 3.56 -15.94
C THR A 296 3.67 2.45 -16.21
N PRO A 297 4.92 2.59 -15.72
CA PRO A 297 6.02 1.65 -16.01
C PRO A 297 5.75 0.18 -15.69
N GLU A 298 5.20 -0.14 -14.50
CA GLU A 298 4.96 -1.56 -14.15
C GLU A 298 3.98 -2.22 -15.10
N VAL A 299 2.86 -1.55 -15.40
CA VAL A 299 1.84 -2.07 -16.32
C VAL A 299 2.44 -2.23 -17.72
N ARG A 300 3.27 -1.28 -18.16
CA ARG A 300 3.96 -1.34 -19.45
C ARG A 300 4.90 -2.53 -19.55
N ILE A 301 5.74 -2.77 -18.55
CA ILE A 301 6.69 -3.89 -18.52
C ILE A 301 5.95 -5.22 -18.42
N PHE A 302 4.92 -5.31 -17.57
CA PHE A 302 4.05 -6.47 -17.47
C PHE A 302 3.42 -6.81 -18.83
N CYS A 303 2.75 -5.85 -19.46
CA CYS A 303 2.12 -6.05 -20.76
C CYS A 303 3.12 -6.40 -21.86
N MET A 304 4.30 -5.76 -21.89
CA MET A 304 5.35 -6.09 -22.85
C MET A 304 5.88 -7.52 -22.64
N GLY A 305 6.14 -7.91 -21.39
CA GLY A 305 6.59 -9.25 -21.03
C GLY A 305 5.54 -10.32 -21.37
N SER A 306 4.28 -10.10 -21.00
CA SER A 306 3.17 -11.01 -21.33
C SER A 306 2.92 -11.11 -22.84
N GLY A 307 3.03 -10.00 -23.58
CA GLY A 307 2.90 -10.00 -25.04
C GLY A 307 3.99 -10.82 -25.73
N ILE A 308 5.25 -10.63 -25.34
CA ILE A 308 6.40 -11.41 -25.86
C ILE A 308 6.28 -12.88 -25.46
N ALA A 309 5.90 -13.17 -24.21
CA ALA A 309 5.69 -14.54 -23.74
C ALA A 309 4.59 -15.24 -24.53
N MET A 310 3.45 -14.58 -24.78
CA MET A 310 2.35 -15.13 -25.57
C MET A 310 2.77 -15.42 -27.02
N LEU A 311 3.54 -14.51 -27.64
CA LEU A 311 4.10 -14.69 -28.97
C LEU A 311 5.07 -15.88 -29.03
N MET A 312 5.99 -15.98 -28.06
CA MET A 312 6.93 -17.09 -27.98
C MET A 312 6.21 -18.42 -27.73
N THR A 313 5.20 -18.44 -26.86
CA THR A 313 4.34 -19.62 -26.64
C THR A 313 3.67 -20.06 -27.92
N TYR A 314 3.12 -19.14 -28.71
CA TYR A 314 2.53 -19.45 -30.00
C TYR A 314 3.53 -20.05 -31.00
N VAL A 315 4.73 -19.46 -31.10
CA VAL A 315 5.79 -20.00 -31.96
C VAL A 315 6.17 -21.41 -31.50
N TYR A 316 6.45 -21.60 -30.20
CA TYR A 316 6.82 -22.90 -29.64
C TYR A 316 5.71 -23.94 -29.76
N GLN A 317 4.44 -23.55 -29.69
CA GLN A 317 3.30 -24.43 -29.94
C GLN A 317 3.36 -25.02 -31.36
N LEU A 318 3.65 -24.19 -32.37
CA LEU A 318 3.72 -24.66 -33.75
C LEU A 318 4.99 -25.47 -34.05
N ILE A 319 6.16 -24.97 -33.61
CA ILE A 319 7.45 -25.55 -34.02
C ILE A 319 7.98 -26.65 -33.10
N LEU A 320 7.51 -26.75 -31.86
CA LEU A 320 7.95 -27.79 -30.91
C LEU A 320 6.82 -28.75 -30.58
N PHE A 321 5.66 -28.25 -30.14
CA PHE A 321 4.59 -29.14 -29.67
C PHE A 321 3.98 -30.00 -30.79
N GLY A 322 3.75 -29.44 -31.98
CA GLY A 322 3.27 -30.19 -33.15
C GLY A 322 4.18 -31.36 -33.56
N PRO A 323 5.47 -31.14 -33.82
CA PRO A 323 6.40 -32.22 -34.11
C PRO A 323 6.52 -33.25 -32.99
N VAL A 324 6.45 -32.84 -31.73
CA VAL A 324 6.45 -33.76 -30.58
C VAL A 324 5.23 -34.69 -30.60
N LEU A 325 4.03 -34.19 -30.93
CA LEU A 325 2.84 -35.03 -31.12
C LEU A 325 3.02 -36.04 -32.25
N ALA A 326 3.58 -35.62 -33.39
CA ALA A 326 3.84 -36.53 -34.51
C ALA A 326 4.84 -37.65 -34.15
N ILE A 327 5.87 -37.33 -33.36
CA ILE A 327 6.81 -38.32 -32.83
C ILE A 327 6.11 -39.24 -31.83
N ALA A 328 5.31 -38.69 -30.90
CA ALA A 328 4.58 -39.44 -29.90
C ALA A 328 3.64 -40.49 -30.52
N THR A 329 2.97 -40.16 -31.63
CA THR A 329 2.11 -41.11 -32.35
C THR A 329 2.87 -42.30 -32.93
N SER A 330 4.18 -42.20 -33.19
CA SER A 330 4.99 -43.37 -33.59
C SER A 330 5.13 -44.40 -32.46
N TYR A 331 4.82 -44.04 -31.23
CA TYR A 331 4.79 -44.93 -30.06
C TYR A 331 3.36 -45.35 -29.68
N GLU A 332 2.34 -44.67 -30.20
CA GLU A 332 0.92 -44.94 -29.95
C GLU A 332 0.47 -46.26 -30.62
N SER A 333 0.97 -46.55 -31.83
CA SER A 333 0.67 -47.77 -32.58
C SER A 333 1.22 -49.07 -31.98
N LYS A 334 1.96 -49.01 -30.86
CA LYS A 334 2.53 -50.19 -30.18
C LYS A 334 1.75 -50.60 -28.93
N LEU A 335 0.71 -49.86 -28.56
CA LEU A 335 -0.13 -50.12 -27.39
C LEU A 335 -1.48 -50.77 -27.75
N GLU A 336 -1.70 -51.12 -29.02
CA GLU A 336 -2.92 -51.79 -29.50
C GLU A 336 -3.16 -53.18 -28.86
N ASP A 337 -2.16 -53.77 -28.18
CA ASP A 337 -2.30 -55.07 -27.52
C ASP A 337 -2.82 -55.03 -26.06
N GLU A 338 -3.02 -53.86 -25.42
CA GLU A 338 -3.56 -53.77 -24.04
C GLU A 338 -4.98 -53.18 -23.95
N GLU A 339 -5.58 -52.74 -25.06
CA GLU A 339 -6.79 -51.92 -25.06
C GLU A 339 -8.12 -52.70 -25.12
N GLN A 340 -8.23 -53.79 -24.36
CA GLN A 340 -9.51 -54.50 -24.19
C GLN A 340 -10.17 -54.29 -22.80
N ALA A 341 -9.50 -53.58 -21.87
CA ALA A 341 -9.96 -53.46 -20.48
C ALA A 341 -10.65 -52.12 -20.10
N THR A 342 -10.70 -51.10 -20.97
CA THR A 342 -11.22 -49.74 -20.61
C THR A 342 -12.35 -49.21 -21.51
N SER A 343 -12.91 -50.05 -22.39
CA SER A 343 -13.87 -49.61 -23.43
C SER A 343 -15.23 -49.16 -22.88
N GLY A 344 -15.73 -49.72 -21.78
CA GLY A 344 -17.10 -49.46 -21.30
C GLY A 344 -17.33 -48.06 -20.71
N PHE A 345 -16.43 -47.58 -19.85
CA PHE A 345 -16.61 -46.32 -19.14
C PHE A 345 -16.34 -45.09 -20.03
N ARG A 346 -15.29 -45.14 -20.86
CA ARG A 346 -15.00 -44.08 -21.84
C ARG A 346 -16.07 -43.97 -22.92
N ALA A 347 -16.59 -45.10 -23.41
CA ALA A 347 -17.69 -45.09 -24.38
C ALA A 347 -18.99 -44.52 -23.77
N LEU A 348 -19.31 -44.85 -22.51
CA LEU A 348 -20.45 -44.28 -21.80
C LEU A 348 -20.32 -42.76 -21.60
N ILE A 349 -19.13 -42.27 -21.26
CA ILE A 349 -18.84 -40.83 -21.16
C ILE A 349 -19.01 -40.13 -22.50
N ASN A 350 -18.45 -40.68 -23.59
CA ASN A 350 -18.59 -40.08 -24.91
C ASN A 350 -20.05 -40.06 -25.39
N LEU A 351 -20.80 -41.14 -25.15
CA LEU A 351 -22.23 -41.22 -25.50
C LEU A 351 -23.06 -40.19 -24.72
N THR A 352 -22.84 -40.09 -23.41
CA THR A 352 -23.55 -39.13 -22.55
C THR A 352 -23.19 -37.69 -22.90
N PHE A 353 -21.91 -37.39 -23.15
CA PHE A 353 -21.44 -36.08 -23.59
C PHE A 353 -22.07 -35.67 -24.93
N MET A 354 -22.04 -36.55 -25.94
CA MET A 354 -22.63 -36.26 -27.26
C MET A 354 -24.15 -36.09 -27.18
N THR A 355 -24.83 -36.88 -26.34
CA THR A 355 -26.28 -36.75 -26.12
C THR A 355 -26.61 -35.41 -25.47
N LEU A 356 -25.83 -34.99 -24.47
CA LEU A 356 -25.99 -33.71 -23.80
C LEU A 356 -25.71 -32.53 -24.75
N LEU A 357 -24.67 -32.64 -25.58
CA LEU A 357 -24.31 -31.61 -26.55
C LEU A 357 -25.38 -31.45 -27.62
N ARG A 358 -25.94 -32.55 -28.13
CA ARG A 358 -27.08 -32.51 -29.07
C ARG A 358 -28.34 -31.91 -28.43
N ALA A 359 -28.65 -32.28 -27.19
CA ALA A 359 -29.76 -31.69 -26.45
C ALA A 359 -29.57 -30.19 -26.24
N HIS A 360 -28.35 -29.76 -25.91
CA HIS A 360 -27.98 -28.36 -25.76
C HIS A 360 -28.11 -27.57 -27.08
N CYS A 361 -27.58 -28.10 -28.19
CA CYS A 361 -27.73 -27.48 -29.51
C CYS A 361 -29.20 -27.38 -29.95
N ALA A 362 -30.00 -28.44 -29.73
CA ALA A 362 -31.44 -28.43 -30.04
C ALA A 362 -32.23 -27.46 -29.16
N PHE A 363 -31.74 -27.17 -27.95
CA PHE A 363 -32.32 -26.18 -27.05
C PHE A 363 -31.95 -24.74 -27.49
N ILE A 364 -30.67 -24.46 -27.72
CA ILE A 364 -30.19 -23.13 -28.14
C ILE A 364 -30.70 -22.75 -29.53
N GLY A 365 -30.86 -23.72 -30.44
CA GLY A 365 -31.34 -23.47 -31.80
C GLY A 365 -32.80 -22.99 -31.90
N ARG A 366 -33.57 -22.99 -30.80
CA ARG A 366 -34.94 -22.47 -30.78
C ARG A 366 -34.93 -20.95 -30.79
N THR A 367 -35.72 -20.34 -31.68
CA THR A 367 -35.88 -18.88 -31.79
C THR A 367 -36.32 -18.23 -30.48
N GLU A 368 -37.23 -18.88 -29.74
CA GLU A 368 -37.69 -18.41 -28.43
C GLU A 368 -36.55 -18.32 -27.41
N VAL A 369 -35.67 -19.33 -27.40
CA VAL A 369 -34.52 -19.37 -26.49
C VAL A 369 -33.49 -18.32 -26.90
N ALA A 370 -33.24 -18.16 -28.20
CA ALA A 370 -32.36 -17.10 -28.71
C ALA A 370 -32.87 -15.69 -28.34
N ALA A 371 -34.18 -15.45 -28.46
CA ALA A 371 -34.80 -14.17 -28.07
C ALA A 371 -34.67 -13.93 -26.56
N ILE A 372 -34.90 -14.95 -25.73
CA ILE A 372 -34.72 -14.87 -24.27
C ILE A 372 -33.27 -14.56 -23.93
N VAL A 373 -32.30 -15.28 -24.51
CA VAL A 373 -30.87 -15.05 -24.27
C VAL A 373 -30.49 -13.62 -24.67
N PHE A 374 -30.95 -13.13 -25.81
CA PHE A 374 -30.70 -11.77 -26.26
C PHE A 374 -31.23 -10.72 -25.26
N VAL A 375 -32.48 -10.87 -24.81
CA VAL A 375 -33.07 -9.99 -23.79
C VAL A 375 -32.28 -10.03 -22.49
N LEU A 376 -31.89 -11.22 -22.03
CA LEU A 376 -31.05 -11.38 -20.83
C LEU A 376 -29.67 -10.73 -21.00
N THR A 377 -29.06 -10.81 -22.18
CA THR A 377 -27.80 -10.12 -22.48
C THR A 377 -27.97 -8.60 -22.41
N ILE A 378 -29.07 -8.05 -22.92
CA ILE A 378 -29.36 -6.61 -22.80
C ILE A 378 -29.54 -6.19 -21.34
N ILE A 379 -30.25 -6.98 -20.54
CA ILE A 379 -30.41 -6.75 -19.10
C ILE A 379 -29.05 -6.80 -18.39
N TYR A 380 -28.24 -7.82 -18.68
CA TYR A 380 -26.90 -7.97 -18.15
C TYR A 380 -26.03 -6.76 -18.49
N LEU A 381 -26.03 -6.29 -19.75
CA LEU A 381 -25.31 -5.09 -20.16
C LEU A 381 -25.78 -3.84 -19.40
N GLY A 382 -27.08 -3.70 -19.16
CA GLY A 382 -27.62 -2.63 -18.33
C GLY A 382 -27.04 -2.63 -16.91
N PHE A 383 -27.03 -3.80 -16.25
CA PHE A 383 -26.43 -3.95 -14.92
C PHE A 383 -24.91 -3.73 -14.93
N SER A 384 -24.20 -4.20 -15.96
CA SER A 384 -22.76 -3.97 -16.11
C SER A 384 -22.43 -2.48 -16.25
N ILE A 385 -23.19 -1.74 -17.07
CA ILE A 385 -23.02 -0.29 -17.24
C ILE A 385 -23.28 0.43 -15.91
N GLN A 386 -24.37 0.06 -15.21
CA GLN A 386 -24.65 0.60 -13.89
C GLN A 386 -23.51 0.32 -12.89
N GLY A 387 -22.95 -0.89 -12.91
CA GLY A 387 -21.80 -1.27 -12.10
C GLY A 387 -20.56 -0.44 -12.41
N VAL A 388 -20.25 -0.22 -13.69
CA VAL A 388 -19.10 0.60 -14.12
C VAL A 388 -19.28 2.06 -13.68
N VAL A 389 -20.47 2.64 -13.85
CA VAL A 389 -20.74 4.04 -13.47
C VAL A 389 -20.70 4.24 -11.95
N THR A 390 -21.05 3.22 -11.17
CA THR A 390 -21.04 3.28 -9.69
C THR A 390 -19.71 2.85 -9.06
N MET A 391 -18.78 2.33 -9.85
CA MET A 391 -17.49 1.83 -9.36
C MET A 391 -16.61 2.98 -8.88
N LYS A 392 -16.26 2.97 -7.59
CA LYS A 392 -15.30 3.91 -7.02
C LYS A 392 -13.88 3.48 -7.37
N THR A 393 -13.20 4.27 -8.20
CA THR A 393 -11.81 4.06 -8.59
C THR A 393 -10.88 4.53 -7.46
N ARG A 394 -10.58 3.62 -6.50
CA ARG A 394 -9.58 3.84 -5.45
C ARG A 394 -8.72 2.60 -5.29
N LEU A 395 -7.40 2.75 -5.45
CA LEU A 395 -6.44 1.69 -5.14
C LEU A 395 -5.88 1.96 -3.74
N ASP A 396 -6.57 1.42 -2.74
CA ASP A 396 -6.11 1.51 -1.36
C ASP A 396 -5.09 0.40 -1.08
N SER A 397 -4.09 0.68 -0.26
CA SER A 397 -3.08 -0.32 0.14
C SER A 397 -3.71 -1.59 0.73
N ALA A 398 -4.90 -1.48 1.34
CA ALA A 398 -5.67 -2.61 1.87
C ALA A 398 -6.12 -3.62 0.80
N LYS A 399 -6.20 -3.23 -0.48
CA LYS A 399 -6.56 -4.11 -1.60
C LYS A 399 -5.36 -4.89 -2.14
N ILE A 400 -4.15 -4.37 -1.92
CA ILE A 400 -2.88 -4.98 -2.37
C ILE A 400 -2.40 -5.99 -1.33
N LEU A 401 -2.62 -5.71 -0.05
CA LEU A 401 -2.21 -6.59 1.04
C LEU A 401 -3.04 -7.89 1.04
N PRO A 402 -2.40 -9.08 1.17
CA PRO A 402 -3.11 -10.34 1.37
C PRO A 402 -4.10 -10.26 2.54
N LEU A 403 -5.22 -10.98 2.45
CA LEU A 403 -6.28 -10.92 3.46
C LEU A 403 -5.78 -11.28 4.87
N GLU A 404 -4.86 -12.24 4.96
CA GLU A 404 -4.20 -12.74 6.18
C GLU A 404 -2.92 -11.96 6.54
N SER A 405 -2.59 -10.89 5.81
CA SER A 405 -1.38 -10.11 6.10
C SER A 405 -1.52 -9.36 7.41
N GLU A 406 -0.55 -9.55 8.31
CA GLU A 406 -0.48 -8.79 9.56
C GLU A 406 -0.30 -7.29 9.34
N LEU A 407 0.09 -6.85 8.14
CA LEU A 407 0.17 -5.42 7.78
C LEU A 407 -1.21 -4.78 7.60
N ARG A 408 -2.28 -5.58 7.49
CA ARG A 408 -3.63 -5.07 7.27
C ARG A 408 -4.15 -4.24 8.45
N ARG A 409 -3.90 -4.69 9.68
CA ARG A 409 -4.34 -3.99 10.89
C ARG A 409 -3.56 -2.68 11.14
N PRO A 410 -2.21 -2.64 11.06
CA PRO A 410 -1.48 -1.37 11.06
C PRO A 410 -1.93 -0.44 9.93
N ASN A 411 -2.14 -0.94 8.71
CA ASN A 411 -2.60 -0.13 7.59
C ASN A 411 -4.00 0.47 7.83
N SER A 412 -4.95 -0.28 8.40
CA SER A 412 -6.26 0.29 8.74
C SER A 412 -6.15 1.37 9.81
N LEU A 413 -5.30 1.19 10.83
CA LEU A 413 -5.08 2.20 11.87
C LEU A 413 -4.47 3.49 11.30
N LEU A 414 -3.52 3.36 10.37
CA LEU A 414 -2.96 4.51 9.67
C LEU A 414 -4.03 5.27 8.87
N MET A 415 -4.87 4.56 8.12
CA MET A 415 -5.93 5.18 7.30
C MET A 415 -7.04 5.80 8.15
N ASP A 416 -7.44 5.16 9.24
CA ASP A 416 -8.58 5.59 10.05
C ASP A 416 -8.24 6.75 11.00
N TYR A 417 -6.99 6.83 11.47
CA TYR A 417 -6.53 7.84 12.42
C TYR A 417 -5.48 8.77 11.82
N VAL A 418 -4.33 8.24 11.39
CA VAL A 418 -3.15 9.05 11.05
C VAL A 418 -3.40 9.92 9.82
N TRP A 419 -3.68 9.31 8.67
CA TRP A 419 -3.88 10.03 7.40
C TRP A 419 -5.15 10.86 7.37
N LYS A 420 -6.09 10.58 8.27
CA LYS A 420 -7.32 11.35 8.41
C LYS A 420 -7.14 12.62 9.25
N GLU A 421 -6.25 12.59 10.24
CA GLU A 421 -6.07 13.69 11.21
C GLU A 421 -4.83 14.57 10.92
N HIS A 422 -3.80 14.00 10.28
CA HIS A 422 -2.56 14.72 9.98
C HIS A 422 -1.98 14.30 8.62
N LEU A 423 -1.84 15.30 7.74
CA LEU A 423 -0.96 15.25 6.59
C LEU A 423 -0.13 16.54 6.60
N SER A 424 1.20 16.40 6.46
CA SER A 424 2.12 17.54 6.45
C SER A 424 2.69 17.74 5.03
N PRO A 425 2.04 18.54 4.17
CA PRO A 425 2.56 18.85 2.85
C PRO A 425 3.83 19.72 2.96
N THR A 426 4.85 19.36 2.17
CA THR A 426 6.07 20.18 2.03
C THR A 426 5.97 21.00 0.75
N PHE A 427 5.93 22.33 0.89
CA PHE A 427 5.91 23.24 -0.25
C PHE A 427 7.32 23.69 -0.60
N LEU A 428 7.76 23.42 -1.82
CA LEU A 428 9.06 23.83 -2.35
C LEU A 428 8.86 24.94 -3.38
N VAL A 429 9.48 26.09 -3.13
CA VAL A 429 9.44 27.23 -4.05
C VAL A 429 10.73 27.24 -4.86
N ASN A 430 10.65 26.82 -6.13
CA ASN A 430 11.81 26.73 -7.01
C ASN A 430 12.27 28.10 -7.57
N ASN A 431 11.45 29.14 -7.43
CA ASN A 431 11.81 30.46 -7.96
C ASN A 431 12.84 31.17 -7.05
N ARG A 432 13.83 31.83 -7.65
CA ARG A 432 14.82 32.61 -6.88
C ARG A 432 14.15 33.83 -6.30
N PHE A 433 13.84 33.77 -5.02
CA PHE A 433 13.07 34.80 -4.33
C PHE A 433 13.97 35.97 -3.95
N ASN A 434 13.75 37.15 -4.55
CA ASN A 434 14.33 38.38 -4.01
C ASN A 434 13.41 38.93 -2.91
N LEU A 435 13.78 38.69 -1.65
CA LEU A 435 13.03 39.14 -0.47
C LEU A 435 12.85 40.67 -0.39
N THR A 436 13.61 41.44 -1.19
CA THR A 436 13.46 42.90 -1.26
C THR A 436 12.33 43.35 -2.18
N ASP A 437 11.83 42.47 -3.06
CA ASP A 437 10.70 42.79 -3.93
C ASP A 437 9.37 42.60 -3.18
N THR A 438 8.70 43.72 -2.94
CA THR A 438 7.41 43.76 -2.26
C THR A 438 6.28 43.07 -3.02
N ASN A 439 6.34 43.01 -4.36
CA ASN A 439 5.29 42.36 -5.17
C ASN A 439 5.35 40.84 -5.06
N LEU A 440 6.55 40.26 -5.19
CA LEU A 440 6.76 38.81 -5.02
C LEU A 440 6.45 38.37 -3.58
N THR A 441 6.87 39.17 -2.59
CA THR A 441 6.54 38.95 -1.18
C THR A 441 5.04 38.94 -0.95
N ARG A 442 4.30 39.89 -1.53
CA ARG A 442 2.84 39.92 -1.42
C ARG A 442 2.17 38.69 -2.05
N GLN A 443 2.61 38.28 -3.24
CA GLN A 443 2.10 37.06 -3.90
C GLN A 443 2.32 35.80 -3.05
N PHE A 444 3.49 35.65 -2.43
CA PHE A 444 3.77 34.51 -1.53
C PHE A 444 2.80 34.48 -0.34
N TRP A 445 2.57 35.62 0.32
CA TRP A 445 1.61 35.72 1.42
C TRP A 445 0.16 35.50 0.97
N ASP A 446 -0.19 35.85 -0.27
CA ASP A 446 -1.51 35.58 -0.84
C ASP A 446 -1.74 34.08 -1.00
N VAL A 447 -0.77 33.35 -1.56
CA VAL A 447 -0.81 31.89 -1.69
C VAL A 447 -0.92 31.22 -0.32
N LEU A 448 -0.14 31.67 0.67
CA LEU A 448 -0.23 31.12 2.02
C LEU A 448 -1.62 31.32 2.64
N ARG A 449 -2.22 32.51 2.46
CA ARG A 449 -3.58 32.79 2.94
C ARG A 449 -4.64 31.94 2.25
N GLU A 450 -4.47 31.67 0.96
CA GLU A 450 -5.36 30.79 0.21
C GLU A 450 -5.26 29.35 0.73
N LEU A 451 -4.05 28.84 0.96
CA LEU A 451 -3.83 27.52 1.57
C LEU A 451 -4.47 27.44 2.96
N GLU A 452 -4.30 28.46 3.80
CA GLU A 452 -4.93 28.51 5.13
C GLU A 452 -6.46 28.57 5.09
N SER A 453 -7.04 29.03 3.97
CA SER A 453 -8.49 29.14 3.80
C SER A 453 -9.18 27.83 3.40
N LEU A 454 -8.41 26.80 3.02
CA LEU A 454 -8.94 25.49 2.64
C LEU A 454 -9.67 24.84 3.82
N SER A 455 -10.81 24.19 3.54
CA SER A 455 -11.74 23.70 4.57
C SER A 455 -11.17 22.64 5.52
N LEU A 456 -10.07 21.97 5.12
CA LEU A 456 -9.40 20.94 5.90
C LEU A 456 -8.05 21.41 6.48
N CYS A 457 -7.62 22.63 6.15
CA CYS A 457 -6.42 23.21 6.73
C CYS A 457 -6.72 23.77 8.12
N LYS A 458 -5.80 23.53 9.07
CA LYS A 458 -5.96 23.93 10.47
C LYS A 458 -5.82 25.45 10.71
N GLY A 459 -5.42 26.22 9.69
CA GLY A 459 -5.36 27.70 9.67
C GLY A 459 -4.44 28.33 10.75
N THR A 460 -4.42 29.66 10.82
CA THR A 460 -3.63 30.46 11.78
C THR A 460 -4.25 30.57 13.17
N THR A 461 -5.56 30.32 13.30
CA THR A 461 -6.28 30.27 14.58
C THR A 461 -7.20 29.06 14.61
N MET A 462 -6.84 28.05 15.39
CA MET A 462 -7.73 26.93 15.69
C MET A 462 -8.96 27.44 16.47
N LYS A 463 -10.03 27.80 15.78
CA LYS A 463 -11.37 27.80 16.38
C LYS A 463 -11.85 26.35 16.40
N VAL A 464 -11.68 25.71 17.55
CA VAL A 464 -12.28 24.42 17.86
C VAL A 464 -13.80 24.56 17.67
N THR A 465 -14.33 24.02 16.57
CA THR A 465 -15.78 23.99 16.34
C THR A 465 -16.32 22.73 17.01
N PRO A 466 -17.22 22.83 18.00
CA PRO A 466 -17.75 21.64 18.65
C PRO A 466 -18.78 20.97 17.74
N GLY A 467 -18.51 19.72 17.38
CA GLY A 467 -19.51 18.73 16.94
C GLY A 467 -20.15 18.99 15.58
N ARG A 468 -19.65 18.31 14.54
CA ARG A 468 -20.48 17.90 13.40
C ARG A 468 -20.34 16.40 13.22
N LYS A 469 -21.41 15.65 13.51
CA LYS A 469 -21.57 14.28 13.00
C LYS A 469 -21.53 14.37 11.48
N LEU A 470 -20.47 13.86 10.86
CA LEU A 470 -20.40 13.66 9.41
C LEU A 470 -21.33 12.50 9.04
N SER A 471 -22.58 12.83 8.76
CA SER A 471 -23.47 12.01 7.94
C SER A 471 -23.18 12.35 6.48
N GLY A 472 -22.92 11.33 5.65
CA GLY A 472 -22.99 11.45 4.19
C GLY A 472 -21.66 11.67 3.47
N SER A 473 -21.09 10.57 3.01
CA SER A 473 -20.34 10.37 1.75
C SER A 473 -19.95 11.61 0.91
N THR A 474 -18.74 12.13 1.11
CA THR A 474 -17.84 12.66 0.05
C THR A 474 -16.44 12.84 0.64
N PRO A 475 -15.40 12.12 0.18
CA PRO A 475 -14.03 12.38 0.61
C PRO A 475 -13.40 13.36 -0.38
N LEU A 476 -13.21 14.61 0.08
CA LEU A 476 -12.20 15.50 -0.47
C LEU A 476 -11.01 15.37 0.47
N GLU A 477 -9.92 14.83 -0.06
CA GLU A 477 -8.63 14.61 0.60
C GLU A 477 -7.81 15.90 0.46
N CYS A 478 -7.13 16.31 1.55
CA CYS A 478 -6.02 17.26 1.51
C CYS A 478 -4.75 16.50 1.88
#